data_AF-A0A6B1HHZ8-F1
#
_entry.id   AF-A0A6B1HHZ8-F1
#
_cell.length_a   1.000
_cell.length_b   1.000
_cell.length_c   1.000
_cell.angle_alpha   90.00
_cell.angle_beta   90.00
_cell.angle_gamma   90.00
#
_symmetry.space_group_name_H-M   'P 1'
#
loop_
_entity.id
_entity.type
_entity.pdbx_description
1 polymer ?
#
loop_
_entity_poly.entity_id
_entity_poly.type
_entity_poly.pdbx_seq_one_letter_code
_entity_poly.pdbx_strand_id
1 'polypeptide(L)'
;MAARRPVPPDGGDRFHLAAIAAVVHCLCVRDGFEVPGWASLYRAEPERTISGIPVTTDFGRIVKAGAPPQCAHHGVYFDAEFLDR
;
A
#
# COMPACT_ATOMS: atom_id res chain seq x y z
N MET A 1 -4.88 21.74 20.42
CA MET A 1 -5.11 20.28 20.41
C MET A 1 -3.98 19.64 19.63
N ALA A 2 -3.13 18.82 20.27
CA ALA A 2 -2.12 18.07 19.53
C ALA A 2 -2.83 16.98 18.71
N ALA A 3 -2.67 16.99 17.39
CA ALA A 3 -3.19 15.94 16.53
C ALA A 3 -2.60 14.60 17.00
N ARG A 4 -3.47 13.63 17.31
CA ARG A 4 -3.07 12.29 17.72
C ARG A 4 -2.23 11.72 16.57
N ARG A 5 -0.93 11.47 16.81
CA ARG A 5 -0.07 10.83 15.80
C ARG A 5 -0.75 9.53 15.36
N PRO A 6 -0.99 9.32 14.06
CA PRO A 6 -1.54 8.07 13.59
C PRO A 6 -0.58 6.95 13.99
N VAL A 7 -1.13 5.91 14.59
CA VAL A 7 -0.40 4.70 15.02
C VAL A 7 -0.69 3.59 14.03
N PRO A 8 0.26 2.66 13.79
CA PRO A 8 -0.01 1.51 12.95
C PRO A 8 -1.15 0.66 13.55
N PRO A 9 -1.92 -0.07 12.72
CA PRO A 9 -2.88 -1.05 13.22
C PRO A 9 -2.19 -2.14 14.03
N ASP A 10 -2.82 -2.56 15.14
CA ASP A 10 -2.30 -3.60 16.01
C ASP A 10 -2.40 -5.00 15.34
N GLY A 11 -1.35 -5.82 15.49
CA GLY A 11 -1.45 -7.29 15.36
C GLY A 11 -1.55 -7.91 13.96
N GLY A 12 -1.15 -7.22 12.89
CA GLY A 12 -1.16 -7.78 11.53
C GLY A 12 0.10 -8.56 11.14
N ASP A 13 -0.04 -9.55 10.25
CA ASP A 13 1.09 -10.08 9.48
C ASP A 13 1.78 -8.92 8.72
N ARG A 14 3.09 -9.03 8.52
CA ARG A 14 3.91 -7.99 7.87
C ARG A 14 3.38 -7.64 6.48
N PHE A 15 2.82 -8.62 5.77
CA PHE A 15 2.15 -8.37 4.49
C PHE A 15 0.90 -7.50 4.65
N HIS A 16 0.03 -7.78 5.62
CA HIS A 16 -1.15 -6.96 5.87
C HIS A 16 -0.77 -5.52 6.24
N LEU A 17 0.27 -5.33 7.06
CA LEU A 17 0.76 -4.00 7.40
C LEU A 17 1.31 -3.26 6.16
N ALA A 18 2.03 -3.96 5.27
CA ALA A 18 2.50 -3.38 4.01
C ALA A 18 1.33 -3.03 3.06
N ALA A 19 0.30 -3.86 3.00
CA ALA A 19 -0.89 -3.62 2.20
C ALA A 19 -1.67 -2.40 2.69
N ILE A 20 -1.90 -2.32 4.01
CA ILE A 20 -2.55 -1.17 4.64
C ILE A 20 -1.73 0.10 4.42
N ALA A 21 -0.41 0.03 4.61
CA ALA A 21 0.49 1.15 4.37
C ALA A 21 0.44 1.63 2.91
N ALA A 22 0.41 0.70 1.94
CA ALA A 22 0.31 1.03 0.51
C ALA A 22 -0.98 1.78 0.20
N VAL A 23 -2.13 1.30 0.70
CA VAL A 23 -3.43 1.95 0.50
C VAL A 23 -3.45 3.34 1.14
N VAL A 24 -2.99 3.46 2.39
CA VAL A 24 -2.93 4.76 3.10
C VAL A 24 -2.05 5.75 2.36
N HIS A 25 -0.85 5.33 1.93
CA HIS A 25 0.05 6.20 1.18
C HIS A 25 -0.60 6.66 -0.13
N CYS A 26 -1.23 5.76 -0.88
CA CYS A 26 -1.92 6.13 -2.13
C CYS A 26 -3.07 7.11 -1.88
N LEU A 27 -3.91 6.88 -0.88
CA LEU A 27 -5.02 7.77 -0.52
C LEU A 27 -4.54 9.15 -0.08
N CYS A 28 -3.53 9.20 0.79
CA CYS A 28 -2.94 10.46 1.25
C CYS A 28 -2.40 11.28 0.07
N VAL A 29 -1.67 10.65 -0.86
CA VAL A 29 -1.14 11.36 -2.02
C VAL A 29 -2.27 11.82 -2.96
N ARG A 30 -3.28 10.97 -3.19
CA ARG A 30 -4.44 11.33 -4.03
C ARG A 30 -5.18 12.54 -3.47
N ASP A 31 -5.43 12.55 -2.17
CA ASP A 31 -6.27 13.56 -1.50
C ASP A 31 -5.45 14.76 -0.97
N GLY A 32 -4.13 14.79 -1.20
CA GLY A 32 -3.25 15.88 -0.79
C GLY A 32 -2.97 15.94 0.73
N PHE A 33 -3.12 14.83 1.44
CA PHE A 33 -2.80 14.71 2.85
C PHE A 33 -1.35 14.28 3.09
N GLU A 34 -0.81 14.65 4.26
CA GLU A 34 0.49 14.15 4.72
C GLU A 34 0.43 12.63 4.94
N VAL A 35 1.42 11.91 4.42
CA VAL A 35 1.56 10.47 4.62
C VAL A 35 2.00 10.19 6.06
N PRO A 36 1.27 9.37 6.83
CA PRO A 36 1.68 8.98 8.17
C PRO A 36 3.06 8.31 8.20
N GLY A 37 3.95 8.76 9.09
CA GLY A 37 5.32 8.23 9.17
C GLY A 37 5.41 6.71 9.43
N TRP A 38 4.38 6.10 10.06
CA TRP A 38 4.34 4.64 10.23
C TRP A 38 4.14 3.90 8.90
N ALA A 39 3.44 4.48 7.92
CA ALA A 39 3.15 3.82 6.66
C ALA A 39 4.45 3.54 5.89
N SER A 40 5.39 4.48 5.93
CA SER A 40 6.69 4.35 5.28
C SER A 40 7.54 3.17 5.78
N LEU A 41 7.22 2.57 6.94
CA LEU A 41 8.00 1.51 7.57
C LEU A 41 7.70 0.11 7.03
N TYR A 42 6.59 -0.08 6.32
CA TYR A 42 6.13 -1.41 5.93
C TYR A 42 6.27 -1.68 4.44
N ARG A 43 6.95 -2.79 4.13
CA ARG A 43 7.19 -3.29 2.78
C ARG A 43 7.02 -4.81 2.74
N ALA A 44 6.41 -5.31 1.68
CA ALA A 44 6.28 -6.72 1.36
C ALA A 44 7.47 -7.18 0.51
N GLU A 45 8.07 -8.30 0.92
CA GLU A 45 9.10 -9.02 0.17
C GLU A 45 8.77 -10.52 0.24
N PRO A 46 8.64 -11.23 -0.90
CA PRO A 46 8.64 -10.71 -2.27
C PRO A 46 7.43 -9.81 -2.57
N GLU A 47 7.58 -9.02 -3.64
CA GLU A 47 6.51 -8.16 -4.19
C GLU A 47 5.31 -9.00 -4.65
N ARG A 48 4.11 -8.51 -4.36
CA ARG A 48 2.86 -9.20 -4.70
C ARG A 48 1.69 -8.23 -4.83
N THR A 49 0.59 -8.69 -5.40
CA THR A 49 -0.66 -7.94 -5.41
C THR A 49 -1.23 -7.83 -3.99
N ILE A 50 -2.19 -6.93 -3.77
CA ILE A 50 -2.90 -6.83 -2.49
C ILE A 50 -3.63 -8.12 -2.09
N SER A 51 -4.00 -8.95 -3.09
CA SER A 51 -4.57 -10.29 -2.91
C SER A 51 -3.52 -11.39 -2.67
N GLY A 52 -2.22 -11.05 -2.62
CA GLY A 52 -1.13 -11.98 -2.35
C GLY A 52 -0.55 -12.69 -3.58
N ILE A 53 -0.98 -12.36 -4.80
CA ILE A 53 -0.49 -12.99 -6.03
C ILE A 53 0.89 -12.42 -6.40
N PRO A 54 1.92 -13.24 -6.65
CA PRO A 54 3.25 -12.73 -7.04
C PRO A 54 3.20 -11.86 -8.30
N VAL A 55 3.93 -10.74 -8.29
CA VAL A 55 4.03 -9.83 -9.46
C VAL A 55 4.77 -10.45 -10.65
N THR A 56 5.39 -11.60 -10.46
CA THR A 56 6.04 -12.37 -11.52
C THR A 56 5.06 -13.16 -12.38
N THR A 57 3.81 -13.32 -11.94
CA THR A 57 2.73 -13.92 -12.75
C THR A 57 2.20 -12.91 -13.77
N ASP A 58 1.59 -13.37 -14.87
CA ASP A 58 1.01 -12.47 -15.87
C ASP A 58 -0.04 -11.53 -15.27
N PHE A 59 -0.93 -12.08 -14.45
CA PHE A 59 -1.91 -11.29 -13.70
C PHE A 59 -1.21 -10.25 -12.79
N GLY A 60 -0.21 -10.68 -12.03
CA GLY A 60 0.54 -9.77 -11.15
C GLY A 60 1.27 -8.66 -11.91
N ARG A 61 1.78 -8.93 -13.11
CA ARG A 61 2.39 -7.91 -13.99
C ARG A 61 1.37 -6.89 -14.48
N ILE A 62 0.17 -7.35 -14.87
CA ILE A 62 -0.93 -6.46 -15.30
C ILE A 62 -1.33 -5.55 -14.15
N VAL A 63 -1.56 -6.10 -12.95
CA VAL A 63 -1.90 -5.30 -11.76
C VAL A 63 -0.79 -4.31 -11.43
N LYS A 64 0.48 -4.74 -11.47
CA LYS A 64 1.63 -3.86 -11.23
C LYS A 64 1.72 -2.72 -12.25
N ALA A 65 1.36 -2.96 -13.50
CA ALA A 65 1.39 -1.95 -14.56
C ALA A 65 0.30 -0.88 -14.40
N GLY A 66 -0.87 -1.24 -13.85
CA GLY A 66 -1.98 -0.31 -13.57
C GLY A 66 -1.94 0.34 -12.18
N ALA A 67 -0.93 0.01 -11.36
CA ALA A 67 -0.90 0.43 -9.97
C ALA A 67 -0.41 1.88 -9.78
N PRO A 68 -0.88 2.57 -8.72
CA PRO A 68 -0.31 3.85 -8.32
C PRO A 68 1.21 3.74 -8.05
N PRO A 69 2.02 4.76 -8.37
CA PRO A 69 3.47 4.72 -8.15
C PRO A 69 3.90 4.41 -6.71
N GLN A 70 3.08 4.83 -5.73
CA GLN A 70 3.33 4.66 -4.30
C GLN A 70 3.35 3.17 -3.89
N CYS A 71 2.64 2.30 -4.62
CA CYS A 71 2.67 0.85 -4.41
C CYS A 71 4.09 0.27 -4.44
N ALA A 72 4.98 0.82 -5.28
CA ALA A 72 6.35 0.35 -5.40
C ALA A 72 7.18 0.54 -4.12
N HIS A 73 6.87 1.56 -3.31
CA HIS A 73 7.53 1.76 -2.01
C HIS A 73 7.26 0.59 -1.06
N HIS A 74 6.04 0.05 -1.11
CA HIS A 74 5.55 -0.99 -0.21
C HIS A 74 5.67 -2.40 -0.79
N GLY A 75 5.98 -2.55 -2.07
CA GLY A 75 6.00 -3.85 -2.74
C GLY A 75 4.63 -4.54 -2.81
N VAL A 76 3.54 -3.77 -2.66
CA VAL A 76 2.16 -4.25 -2.71
C VAL A 76 1.41 -3.49 -3.80
N TYR A 77 0.85 -4.22 -4.76
CA TYR A 77 0.24 -3.65 -5.96
C TYR A 77 -1.26 -3.90 -6.03
N PHE A 78 -2.02 -2.91 -6.46
CA PHE A 78 -3.46 -2.97 -6.72
C PHE A 78 -3.79 -1.92 -7.78
N ASP A 79 -4.92 -2.08 -8.45
CA ASP A 79 -5.37 -1.15 -9.49
C ASP A 79 -5.73 0.22 -8.87
N ALA A 80 -5.36 1.32 -9.52
CA ALA A 80 -5.70 2.67 -9.07
C ALA A 80 -7.22 2.86 -8.92
N GLU A 81 -8.04 2.18 -9.73
CA GLU A 81 -9.50 2.24 -9.64
C GLU A 81 -10.06 1.75 -8.28
N PHE A 82 -9.28 0.97 -7.51
CA PHE A 82 -9.70 0.57 -6.15
C PHE A 82 -9.79 1.74 -5.17
N LEU A 83 -9.10 2.85 -5.44
CA LEU A 83 -9.11 4.00 -4.54
C LEU A 83 -10.39 4.81 -4.65
N ASP A 84 -11.05 4.78 -5.81
CA ASP A 84 -12.20 5.63 -6.14
C ASP A 84 -13.57 4.98 -5.86
N ARG A 85 -13.57 3.79 -5.25
CA ARG A 85 -14.77 3.04 -4.87
C ARG A 85 -15.17 3.20 -3.42
#